data_AF-R5A975-F1
#
_entry.id   AF-R5A975-F1
#
_cell.length_a   1.000
_cell.length_b   1.000
_cell.length_c   1.000
_cell.angle_alpha   90.00
_cell.angle_beta   90.00
_cell.angle_gamma   90.00
#
_symmetry.space_group_name_H-M   'P 1'
#
loop_
_entity.id
_entity.type
_entity.pdbx_description
1 polymer ?
#
loop_
_entity_poly.entity_id
_entity_poly.type
_entity_poly.pdbx_seq_one_letter_code
_entity_poly.pdbx_strand_id
1 'polypeptide(L)'
;MKEFTWIGPGDDPVPMDWDGRTLDTGLFNDVLTATGEDAKVLARYGGDAWYAGEPALLETQAGKGRVLHFGGTLTRENVTAFLEYLGVLEPFGDLVQVPAACEIALRRKGEQEYLIVLNYGKEPQEILLKRPVVDLDDRCPVEGPVVLGSYETKVYRIGG
;
A
#
# COMPACT_ATOMS: atom_id res chain seq x y z
N MET A 1 26.04 -20.42 -1.36
CA MET A 1 24.93 -20.93 -2.18
C MET A 1 23.79 -19.93 -2.02
N LYS A 2 23.08 -19.53 -3.08
CA LYS A 2 21.86 -18.74 -2.89
C LYS A 2 20.79 -19.69 -2.37
N GLU A 3 20.27 -19.41 -1.18
CA GLU A 3 19.34 -20.29 -0.48
C GLU A 3 17.94 -19.76 -0.65
N PHE A 4 17.08 -20.59 -1.23
CA PHE A 4 15.67 -20.29 -1.37
C PHE A 4 14.88 -21.54 -0.99
N THR A 5 13.71 -21.34 -0.41
CA THR A 5 12.83 -22.43 0.01
C THR A 5 11.38 -22.09 -0.20
N TRP A 6 10.59 -23.12 -0.49
CA TRP A 6 9.14 -23.06 -0.46
C TRP A 6 8.67 -23.46 0.95
N ILE A 7 7.64 -22.80 1.45
CA ILE A 7 7.03 -23.09 2.75
C ILE A 7 5.80 -23.94 2.50
N GLY A 8 5.86 -25.20 2.93
CA GLY A 8 4.79 -26.17 2.77
C GLY A 8 3.64 -25.92 3.74
N PRO A 9 2.43 -26.44 3.45
CA PRO A 9 1.25 -26.27 4.31
C PRO A 9 1.37 -26.82 5.74
N GLY A 10 2.37 -27.66 6.01
CA GLY A 10 2.64 -28.23 7.33
C GLY A 10 3.91 -27.69 8.00
N ASP A 11 4.60 -26.74 7.36
CA ASP A 11 5.75 -26.07 7.94
C ASP A 11 5.26 -24.93 8.84
N ASP A 12 6.05 -24.61 9.86
CA ASP A 12 5.78 -23.44 10.69
C ASP A 12 5.94 -22.15 9.86
N PRO A 13 5.08 -21.13 10.08
CA PRO A 13 5.21 -19.85 9.41
C PRO A 13 6.58 -19.23 9.67
N VAL A 14 7.16 -18.63 8.63
CA VAL A 14 8.45 -17.94 8.73
C VAL A 14 8.20 -16.44 8.54
N PRO A 15 7.93 -15.67 9.59
CA PRO A 15 7.72 -14.23 9.45
C PRO A 15 9.07 -13.52 9.24
N MET A 16 9.00 -12.22 8.95
CA MET A 16 10.13 -11.31 9.13
C MET A 16 9.88 -10.40 10.34
N ASP A 17 10.94 -10.05 11.06
CA ASP A 17 10.96 -8.91 11.97
C ASP A 17 11.44 -7.67 11.21
N TRP A 18 10.60 -6.64 11.19
CA TRP A 18 10.92 -5.34 10.63
C TRP A 18 10.60 -4.25 11.65
N ASP A 19 11.64 -3.67 12.27
CA ASP A 19 11.52 -2.66 13.32
C ASP A 19 10.57 -3.09 14.47
N GLY A 20 10.66 -4.36 14.89
CA GLY A 20 9.83 -4.94 15.95
C GLY A 20 8.42 -5.34 15.52
N ARG A 21 8.06 -5.17 14.23
CA ARG A 21 6.82 -5.68 13.65
C ARG A 21 7.08 -7.05 13.03
N THR A 22 6.32 -8.05 13.45
CA THR A 22 6.32 -9.37 12.82
C THR A 22 5.37 -9.36 11.63
N LEU A 23 5.88 -9.66 10.42
CA LEU A 23 5.11 -9.62 9.17
C LEU A 23 5.24 -10.94 8.41
N ASP A 24 4.16 -11.42 7.82
CA ASP A 24 4.16 -12.64 7.00
C ASP A 24 5.02 -12.49 5.73
N THR A 25 5.86 -13.49 5.44
CA THR A 25 6.67 -13.56 4.20
C THR A 25 6.10 -14.54 3.18
N GLY A 26 4.96 -15.17 3.46
CA GLY A 26 4.20 -15.99 2.53
C GLY A 26 4.87 -17.34 2.22
N LEU A 27 4.64 -17.84 1.00
CA LEU A 27 4.88 -19.24 0.65
C LEU A 27 6.29 -19.53 0.10
N PHE A 28 7.09 -18.50 -0.15
CA PHE A 28 8.42 -18.64 -0.74
C PHE A 28 9.35 -17.58 -0.17
N ASN A 29 10.52 -18.03 0.26
CA ASN A 29 11.56 -17.21 0.86
C ASN A 29 12.89 -17.40 0.11
N ASP A 30 13.50 -16.30 -0.30
CA ASP A 30 14.86 -16.16 -0.81
C ASP A 30 15.69 -15.45 0.27
N VAL A 31 16.81 -16.05 0.66
CA VAL A 31 17.71 -15.49 1.66
C VAL A 31 18.62 -14.47 0.98
N LEU A 32 18.44 -13.20 1.36
CA LEU A 32 19.10 -12.11 0.67
C LEU A 32 20.52 -11.91 1.19
N THR A 33 21.41 -11.49 0.30
CA THR A 33 22.75 -11.03 0.65
C THR A 33 22.84 -9.53 0.38
N ALA A 34 23.19 -8.74 1.40
CA ALA A 34 23.47 -7.33 1.23
C ALA A 34 24.79 -7.14 0.48
N THR A 35 24.72 -6.90 -0.83
CA THR A 35 25.89 -6.66 -1.68
C THR A 35 25.96 -5.19 -2.08
N GLY A 36 27.03 -4.51 -1.67
CA GLY A 36 27.26 -3.07 -1.92
C GLY A 36 27.29 -2.26 -0.62
N GLU A 37 28.03 -1.14 -0.63
CA GLU A 37 28.21 -0.29 0.56
C GLU A 37 26.90 0.38 1.01
N ASP A 38 25.99 0.64 0.06
CA ASP A 38 24.71 1.31 0.32
C ASP A 38 23.55 0.34 0.63
N ALA A 39 23.82 -0.96 0.76
CA ALA A 39 22.79 -1.96 1.04
C ALA A 39 22.47 -2.02 2.54
N LYS A 40 21.27 -1.58 2.90
CA LYS A 40 20.76 -1.62 4.27
C LYS A 40 19.80 -2.81 4.45
N VAL A 41 20.07 -3.65 5.44
CA VAL A 41 19.10 -4.66 5.90
C VAL A 41 18.01 -3.95 6.71
N LEU A 42 16.77 -4.03 6.24
CA LEU A 42 15.61 -3.47 6.91
C LEU A 42 14.89 -4.49 7.78
N ALA A 43 14.77 -5.73 7.29
CA ALA A 43 14.09 -6.81 8.00
C ALA A 43 14.86 -8.13 7.89
N ARG A 44 14.68 -8.99 8.88
CA ARG A 44 15.30 -10.31 8.96
C ARG A 44 14.24 -11.37 9.19
N TYR A 45 14.44 -12.57 8.63
CA TYR A 45 13.56 -13.70 8.91
C TYR A 45 13.57 -14.03 10.41
N GLY A 46 12.43 -14.43 10.95
CA GLY A 46 12.24 -14.84 12.33
C GLY A 46 11.70 -16.27 12.43
N GLY A 47 11.09 -16.59 13.57
CA GLY A 47 10.59 -17.94 13.86
C GLY A 47 11.71 -18.96 14.05
N ASP A 48 11.36 -20.23 13.85
CA ASP A 48 12.26 -21.38 14.07
C ASP A 48 12.88 -21.91 12.76
N ALA A 49 12.75 -21.15 11.66
CA ALA A 49 13.39 -21.49 10.40
C ALA A 49 14.92 -21.54 10.56
N TRP A 50 15.56 -22.45 9.84
CA TRP A 50 17.03 -22.63 9.91
C TRP A 50 17.83 -21.42 9.40
N TYR A 51 17.18 -20.48 8.72
CA TYR A 51 17.72 -19.19 8.27
C TYR A 51 17.13 -18.00 9.05
N ALA A 52 16.56 -18.23 10.24
CA ALA A 52 16.15 -17.16 11.14
C ALA A 52 17.36 -16.25 11.47
N GLY A 53 17.14 -14.94 11.44
CA GLY A 53 18.17 -13.91 11.54
C GLY A 53 18.75 -13.47 10.20
N GLU A 54 18.54 -14.22 9.11
CA GLU A 54 19.05 -13.85 7.79
C GLU A 54 18.23 -12.71 7.14
N PRO A 55 18.82 -11.89 6.24
CA PRO A 55 18.14 -10.76 5.63
C PRO A 55 16.93 -11.19 4.77
N ALA A 56 15.77 -10.58 5.05
CA ALA A 56 14.51 -10.78 4.32
C ALA A 56 14.12 -9.56 3.48
N LEU A 57 14.50 -8.35 3.89
CA LEU A 57 14.23 -7.11 3.18
C LEU A 57 15.47 -6.22 3.17
N LEU A 58 15.87 -5.78 1.98
CA LEU A 58 16.98 -4.85 1.77
C LEU A 58 16.47 -3.55 1.14
N GLU A 59 17.10 -2.44 1.50
CA GLU A 59 17.02 -1.17 0.79
C GLU A 59 18.40 -0.82 0.22
N THR A 60 18.46 -0.44 -1.05
CA THR A 60 19.68 0.07 -1.70
C THR A 60 19.41 1.40 -2.38
N GLN A 61 20.34 2.34 -2.31
CA GLN A 61 20.27 3.58 -3.10
C GLN A 61 20.53 3.29 -4.58
N ALA A 62 19.76 3.93 -5.45
CA ALA A 62 19.89 3.82 -6.91
C ALA A 62 19.66 5.19 -7.56
N GLY A 63 20.75 5.91 -7.85
CA GLY A 63 20.69 7.27 -8.38
C GLY A 63 20.00 8.23 -7.39
N LYS A 64 18.89 8.85 -7.80
CA LYS A 64 18.06 9.71 -6.91
C LYS A 64 16.97 8.95 -6.16
N GLY A 65 16.85 7.64 -6.38
CA GLY A 65 15.82 6.79 -5.81
C GLY A 65 16.41 5.70 -4.92
N ARG A 66 15.55 4.74 -4.59
CA ARG A 66 15.88 3.56 -3.80
C ARG A 66 15.18 2.33 -4.35
N VAL A 67 15.76 1.16 -4.10
CA VAL A 67 15.21 -0.15 -4.44
C VAL A 67 14.95 -0.90 -3.14
N LEU A 68 13.71 -1.39 -2.97
CA LEU A 68 13.39 -2.37 -1.94
C LEU A 68 13.42 -3.76 -2.58
N HIS A 69 14.25 -4.64 -2.03
CA HIS A 69 14.32 -6.04 -2.44
C HIS A 69 13.81 -6.91 -1.30
N PHE A 70 12.67 -7.57 -1.53
CA PHE A 70 12.02 -8.43 -0.57
C PHE A 70 12.18 -9.89 -1.00
N GLY A 71 12.72 -10.71 -0.11
CA GLY A 71 12.95 -12.13 -0.34
C GLY A 71 11.71 -13.00 -0.16
N GLY A 72 10.57 -12.44 0.28
CA GLY A 72 9.34 -13.19 0.48
C GLY A 72 8.32 -13.05 -0.65
N THR A 73 7.16 -13.66 -0.45
CA THR A 73 5.96 -13.47 -1.27
C THR A 73 5.13 -12.29 -0.77
N LEU A 74 4.63 -11.46 -1.68
CA LEU A 74 3.78 -10.33 -1.33
C LEU A 74 2.44 -10.81 -0.74
N THR A 75 2.17 -10.36 0.48
CA THR A 75 0.89 -10.52 1.17
C THR A 75 0.23 -9.15 1.29
N ARG A 76 -1.07 -9.11 1.60
CA ARG A 76 -1.75 -7.83 1.82
C ARG A 76 -1.08 -7.03 2.95
N GLU A 77 -0.70 -7.72 4.01
CA GLU A 77 -0.08 -7.11 5.19
C GLU A 77 1.29 -6.50 4.86
N ASN A 78 2.19 -7.26 4.24
CA ASN A 78 3.54 -6.76 3.95
C ASN A 78 3.53 -5.67 2.86
N VAL A 79 2.65 -5.76 1.86
CA VAL A 79 2.46 -4.69 0.87
C VAL A 79 1.98 -3.40 1.54
N THR A 80 1.02 -3.49 2.46
CA THR A 80 0.57 -2.31 3.21
C THR A 80 1.73 -1.70 4.01
N ALA A 81 2.54 -2.51 4.69
CA ALA A 81 3.72 -2.02 5.41
C ALA A 81 4.76 -1.36 4.48
N PHE A 82 5.00 -1.93 3.28
CA PHE A 82 5.90 -1.33 2.29
C PHE A 82 5.38 0.03 1.80
N LEU A 83 4.09 0.14 1.49
CA LEU A 83 3.49 1.40 1.04
C LEU A 83 3.47 2.47 2.14
N GLU A 84 3.28 2.06 3.41
CA GLU A 84 3.40 2.94 4.58
C GLU A 84 4.83 3.48 4.72
N TYR A 85 5.84 2.59 4.68
CA TYR A 85 7.26 2.97 4.74
C TYR A 85 7.68 3.90 3.57
N LEU A 86 7.09 3.69 2.40
CA LEU A 86 7.32 4.53 1.23
C LEU A 86 6.57 5.87 1.28
N GLY A 87 5.65 6.06 2.23
CA GLY A 87 4.85 7.27 2.37
C GLY A 87 3.82 7.46 1.25
N VAL A 88 3.39 6.37 0.59
CA VAL A 88 2.48 6.40 -0.58
C VAL A 88 1.14 5.70 -0.31
N LEU A 89 0.85 5.36 0.95
CA LEU A 89 -0.39 4.69 1.33
C LEU A 89 -1.62 5.59 1.08
N GLU A 90 -1.49 6.90 1.30
CA GLU A 90 -2.57 7.88 1.13
C GLU A 90 -2.17 8.98 0.13
N PRO A 91 -2.02 8.66 -1.18
CA PRO A 91 -1.49 9.61 -2.17
C PRO A 91 -2.38 10.85 -2.36
N PHE A 92 -3.66 10.76 -2.01
CA PHE A 92 -4.64 11.85 -2.09
C PHE A 92 -5.22 12.20 -0.71
N GLY A 93 -4.50 11.87 0.37
CA GLY A 93 -4.95 12.04 1.75
C GLY A 93 -5.28 13.50 2.13
N ASP A 94 -4.73 14.48 1.41
CA ASP A 94 -5.07 15.91 1.61
C ASP A 94 -6.34 16.37 0.87
N LEU A 95 -6.87 15.54 -0.04
CA LEU A 95 -8.05 15.83 -0.85
C LEU A 95 -9.27 15.06 -0.34
N VAL A 96 -9.11 13.76 -0.12
CA VAL A 96 -10.23 12.87 0.22
C VAL A 96 -9.74 11.73 1.11
N GLN A 97 -10.58 11.33 2.05
CA GLN A 97 -10.45 10.08 2.78
C GLN A 97 -11.65 9.20 2.44
N VAL A 98 -11.39 7.94 2.08
CA VAL A 98 -12.43 6.98 1.69
C VAL A 98 -12.28 5.67 2.48
N PRO A 99 -13.37 4.92 2.72
CA PRO A 99 -13.29 3.57 3.27
C PRO A 99 -12.62 2.59 2.30
N ALA A 100 -12.13 1.46 2.82
CA ALA A 100 -11.51 0.40 2.01
C ALA A 100 -12.44 -0.23 0.96
N ALA A 101 -13.76 -0.06 1.11
CA ALA A 101 -14.75 -0.49 0.12
C ALA A 101 -14.86 0.46 -1.09
N CYS A 102 -14.22 1.63 -1.02
CA CYS A 102 -14.24 2.63 -2.08
C CYS A 102 -12.90 2.67 -2.84
N GLU A 103 -12.96 2.84 -4.15
CA GLU A 103 -11.80 3.19 -4.98
C GLU A 103 -11.83 4.68 -5.30
N ILE A 104 -10.63 5.28 -5.39
CA ILE A 104 -10.44 6.64 -5.89
C ILE A 104 -9.57 6.64 -7.14
N ALA A 105 -9.96 7.44 -8.13
CA ALA A 105 -9.16 7.70 -9.31
C ALA A 105 -9.12 9.20 -9.61
N LEU A 106 -7.91 9.75 -9.69
CA LEU A 106 -7.70 11.14 -10.12
C LEU A 106 -7.43 11.16 -11.63
N ARG A 107 -8.23 11.93 -12.38
CA ARG A 107 -8.05 12.13 -13.82
C ARG A 107 -7.89 13.60 -14.14
N ARG A 108 -7.11 13.90 -15.18
CA ARG A 108 -6.89 15.26 -15.68
C ARG A 108 -7.30 15.38 -17.15
N LYS A 109 -7.98 16.47 -17.50
CA LYS A 109 -8.29 16.85 -18.88
C LYS A 109 -7.97 18.34 -19.07
N GLY A 110 -6.88 18.64 -19.78
CA GLY A 110 -6.34 20.00 -19.84
C GLY A 110 -5.83 20.43 -18.45
N GLU A 111 -6.25 21.60 -18.00
CA GLU A 111 -5.94 22.11 -16.66
C GLU A 111 -6.92 21.62 -15.59
N GLN A 112 -8.02 20.97 -15.99
CA GLN A 112 -9.05 20.52 -15.06
C GLN A 112 -8.75 19.13 -14.50
N GLU A 113 -8.85 19.00 -13.18
CA GLU A 113 -8.77 17.73 -12.47
C GLU A 113 -10.15 17.25 -11.99
N TYR A 114 -10.30 15.92 -11.96
CA TYR A 114 -11.51 15.22 -11.57
C TYR A 114 -11.16 14.09 -10.59
N LEU A 115 -11.81 14.09 -9.43
CA LEU A 115 -11.81 12.99 -8.49
C LEU A 115 -13.00 12.09 -8.79
N ILE A 116 -12.75 10.82 -9.08
CA ILE A 116 -13.77 9.79 -9.22
C ILE A 116 -13.72 8.94 -7.96
N VAL A 117 -14.88 8.73 -7.33
CA VAL A 117 -15.03 7.84 -6.19
C VAL A 117 -16.05 6.76 -6.54
N LEU A 118 -15.67 5.50 -6.34
CA LEU A 118 -16.49 4.33 -6.66
C LEU A 118 -16.74 3.54 -5.37
N ASN A 119 -18.00 3.41 -4.93
CA ASN A 119 -18.35 2.46 -3.88
C ASN A 119 -18.49 1.06 -4.48
N TYR A 120 -17.60 0.12 -4.14
CA TYR A 120 -17.75 -1.29 -4.55
C TYR A 120 -18.59 -2.13 -3.58
N GLY A 121 -19.04 -1.52 -2.48
CA GLY A 121 -19.90 -2.13 -1.48
C GLY A 121 -21.38 -2.05 -1.83
N LYS A 122 -22.13 -3.06 -1.37
CA LYS A 122 -23.60 -3.09 -1.37
C LYS A 122 -24.24 -2.19 -0.29
N GLU A 123 -23.42 -1.71 0.64
CA GLU A 123 -23.85 -0.84 1.74
C GLU A 123 -23.41 0.59 1.45
N PRO A 124 -24.14 1.60 1.95
CA PRO A 124 -23.68 2.97 1.90
C PRO A 124 -22.31 3.15 2.57
N GLN A 125 -21.46 3.99 1.98
CA GLN A 125 -20.12 4.33 2.48
C GLN A 125 -20.02 5.83 2.68
N GLU A 126 -19.51 6.26 3.83
CA GLU A 126 -19.21 7.66 4.08
C GLU A 126 -17.77 7.97 3.63
N ILE A 127 -17.61 9.00 2.82
CA ILE A 127 -16.31 9.57 2.45
C ILE A 127 -16.17 10.96 3.09
N LEU A 128 -14.92 11.43 3.24
CA LEU A 128 -14.63 12.77 3.73
C LEU A 128 -13.86 13.55 2.67
N LEU A 129 -14.49 14.56 2.08
CA LEU A 129 -13.85 15.53 1.20
C LEU A 129 -13.17 16.61 2.06
N LYS A 130 -11.85 16.70 2.02
CA LYS A 130 -11.05 17.62 2.85
C LYS A 130 -10.82 19.00 2.22
N ARG A 131 -11.34 19.20 1.01
CA ARG A 131 -11.29 20.46 0.26
C ARG A 131 -12.61 20.66 -0.47
N PRO A 132 -13.00 21.92 -0.74
CA PRO A 132 -14.15 22.20 -1.61
C PRO A 132 -13.95 21.63 -3.02
N VAL A 133 -14.93 20.87 -3.49
CA VAL A 133 -15.02 20.36 -4.86
C VAL A 133 -16.43 20.59 -5.40
N VAL A 134 -16.64 20.42 -6.71
CA VAL A 134 -17.99 20.50 -7.30
C VAL A 134 -18.44 19.09 -7.67
N ASP A 135 -19.54 18.63 -7.08
CA ASP A 135 -20.22 17.40 -7.50
C ASP A 135 -20.80 17.62 -8.90
N LEU A 136 -20.48 16.75 -9.86
CA LEU A 136 -20.93 16.94 -11.24
C LEU A 136 -22.37 16.48 -11.50
N ASP A 137 -22.99 15.77 -10.56
CA ASP A 137 -24.38 15.32 -10.70
C ASP A 137 -25.36 16.48 -10.54
N ASP A 138 -25.17 17.30 -9.49
CA ASP A 138 -26.01 18.46 -9.17
C ASP A 138 -25.34 19.81 -9.45
N ARG A 139 -24.02 19.81 -9.70
CA ARG A 139 -23.18 21.00 -9.93
C ARG A 139 -23.05 21.91 -8.71
N CYS A 140 -23.27 21.38 -7.52
CA CYS A 140 -23.13 22.10 -6.27
C CYS A 140 -21.72 21.93 -5.68
N PRO A 141 -21.18 22.98 -5.01
CA PRO A 141 -19.98 22.83 -4.21
C PRO A 141 -20.28 21.94 -3.00
N VAL A 142 -19.35 21.04 -2.68
CA VAL A 142 -19.43 20.12 -1.55
C VAL A 142 -18.05 19.99 -0.89
N GLU A 143 -18.07 19.88 0.43
CA GLU A 143 -16.92 19.66 1.31
C GLU A 143 -17.40 18.92 2.56
N GLY A 144 -16.53 18.17 3.22
CA GLY A 144 -16.86 17.43 4.43
C GLY A 144 -17.42 16.03 4.13
N PRO A 145 -18.15 15.44 5.09
CA PRO A 145 -18.70 14.10 4.96
C PRO A 145 -19.76 14.00 3.86
N VAL A 146 -19.65 12.98 3.00
CA VAL A 146 -20.63 12.64 1.95
C VAL A 146 -20.90 11.15 1.99
N VAL A 147 -22.18 10.76 1.93
CA VAL A 147 -22.57 9.35 1.88
C VAL A 147 -22.80 8.94 0.43
N LEU A 148 -22.06 7.95 -0.03
CA LEU A 148 -22.30 7.23 -1.27
C LEU A 148 -23.19 6.03 -0.96
N GLY A 149 -24.35 5.91 -1.60
CA GLY A 149 -25.23 4.75 -1.56
C GLY A 149 -24.58 3.49 -2.12
N SER A 150 -25.32 2.37 -2.04
CA SER A 150 -24.90 1.07 -2.56
C SER A 150 -24.46 1.18 -4.02
N TYR A 151 -23.23 0.74 -4.32
CA TYR A 151 -22.65 0.79 -5.66
C TYR A 151 -22.64 2.16 -6.34
N GLU A 152 -22.84 3.24 -5.57
CA GLU A 152 -22.88 4.60 -6.11
C GLU A 152 -21.48 5.03 -6.56
N THR A 153 -21.46 5.84 -7.61
CA THR A 153 -20.26 6.49 -8.12
C THR A 153 -20.46 7.98 -8.11
N LYS A 154 -19.40 8.71 -7.78
CA LYS A 154 -19.38 10.16 -7.79
C LYS A 154 -18.21 10.68 -8.59
N VAL A 155 -18.44 11.73 -9.34
CA VAL A 155 -17.39 12.47 -10.04
C VAL A 155 -17.40 13.90 -9.54
N TYR A 156 -16.31 14.29 -8.91
CA TYR A 156 -16.09 15.63 -8.43
C TYR A 156 -15.09 16.35 -9.33
N ARG A 157 -15.37 17.61 -9.62
CA ARG A 157 -14.40 18.51 -10.24
C ARG A 157 -13.62 19.24 -9.16
N ILE A 158 -12.30 19.11 -9.18
CA ILE A 158 -11.40 19.72 -8.21
C ILE A 158 -10.94 21.06 -8.77
N GLY A 159 -11.27 22.15 -8.07
CA GLY A 159 -10.74 23.47 -8.40
C GLY A 159 -11.17 24.04 -9.75
N GLY A 160 -11.39 25.35 -9.71
CA GLY A 160 -11.46 26.31 -10.80
C GLY A 160 -11.06 27.64 -10.20
#